data_AF-A0A1W6LFE2-F1
#
_entry.id   AF-A0A1W6LFE2-F1
#
_cell.length_a   1.000
_cell.length_b   1.000
_cell.length_c   1.000
_cell.angle_alpha   90.00
_cell.angle_beta   90.00
_cell.angle_gamma   90.00
#
_symmetry.space_group_name_H-M   'P 1'
#
loop_
_entity.id
_entity.type
_entity.pdbx_description
1 polymer ?
#
loop_
_entity_poly.entity_id
_entity_poly.type
_entity_poly.pdbx_seq_one_letter_code
_entity_poly.pdbx_strand_id
1 'polypeptide(L)'
;MHHALRSTFASATLLALAAAASPAWAQAAGDVARGKLLFEDTAATSGVSTLTSSCTGCHQTVQNRRIAVGGSATAQIEPDTAYTDIVRAIGSVSQMTQFNALDADDVRDLAAYIADTAHVDKTTLTFTSSGVNTAAAAQTVTLKSPTAPFAPLIVRNIAIAGTGVGNFTRTFTCDSKTFTAGESCTFSVTYDPRDNVNSNPVLTVTLRDGTTGTDYNRRVQLQGSISGTTPTTPTTPTTPTTSSDSGGGAAGFGLLALLAAATGVLGVRRRRA
;
A
#
# COMPACT_ATOMS: atom_id res chain seq x y z
N MET A 1 -19.21 42.55 -67.10
CA MET A 1 -20.50 42.34 -66.43
C MET A 1 -20.34 41.23 -65.41
N HIS A 2 -20.70 41.53 -64.17
CA HIS A 2 -20.54 40.72 -62.98
C HIS A 2 -21.32 39.40 -63.05
N HIS A 3 -20.73 38.31 -62.55
CA HIS A 3 -21.32 37.57 -61.42
C HIS A 3 -20.32 36.56 -60.85
N ALA A 4 -19.92 36.83 -59.61
CA ALA A 4 -19.44 35.84 -58.66
C ALA A 4 -20.64 35.17 -57.98
N LEU A 5 -20.55 33.89 -57.63
CA LEU A 5 -21.13 33.23 -56.45
C LEU A 5 -20.68 31.76 -56.46
N ARG A 6 -19.60 31.41 -55.75
CA ARG A 6 -19.56 30.87 -54.38
C ARG A 6 -20.11 29.44 -54.24
N SER A 7 -19.15 28.54 -54.10
CA SER A 7 -19.16 27.21 -53.50
C SER A 7 -20.02 27.06 -52.25
N THR A 8 -20.78 25.96 -52.17
CA THR A 8 -21.23 25.36 -50.92
C THR A 8 -20.87 23.87 -50.92
N PHE A 9 -19.80 23.53 -50.20
CA PHE A 9 -19.49 22.16 -49.79
C PHE A 9 -20.31 21.88 -48.52
N ALA A 10 -21.31 21.00 -48.61
CA ALA A 10 -21.99 20.45 -47.46
C ALA A 10 -21.38 19.08 -47.15
N SER A 11 -20.30 19.07 -46.36
CA SER A 11 -19.74 17.85 -45.79
C SER A 11 -20.58 17.43 -44.59
N ALA A 12 -21.49 16.48 -44.80
CA ALA A 12 -22.22 15.79 -43.74
C ALA A 12 -21.24 14.99 -42.87
N THR A 13 -20.97 15.49 -41.67
CA THR A 13 -20.13 14.79 -40.68
C THR A 13 -21.01 13.73 -40.01
N LEU A 14 -20.80 12.46 -40.40
CA LEU A 14 -21.38 11.29 -39.72
C LEU A 14 -20.84 11.21 -38.30
N LEU A 15 -21.72 11.42 -37.32
CA LEU A 15 -21.47 11.23 -35.90
C LEU A 15 -21.33 9.72 -35.64
N ALA A 16 -20.11 9.21 -35.59
CA ALA A 16 -19.83 7.84 -35.19
C ALA A 16 -20.10 7.68 -33.69
N LEU A 17 -21.22 7.05 -33.33
CA LEU A 17 -21.48 6.53 -31.99
C LEU A 17 -20.49 5.39 -31.73
N ALA A 18 -19.33 5.71 -31.15
CA ALA A 18 -18.47 4.71 -30.55
C ALA A 18 -19.12 4.23 -29.25
N ALA A 19 -19.89 3.14 -29.35
CA ALA A 19 -20.24 2.33 -28.18
C ALA A 19 -18.93 1.78 -27.61
N ALA A 20 -18.39 2.44 -26.59
CA ALA A 20 -17.32 1.87 -25.79
C ALA A 20 -17.89 0.61 -25.12
N ALA A 21 -17.53 -0.56 -25.65
CA ALA A 21 -17.60 -1.79 -24.90
C ALA A 21 -16.62 -1.64 -23.73
N SER A 22 -17.12 -1.19 -22.59
CA SER A 22 -16.37 -1.23 -21.34
C SER A 22 -15.93 -2.68 -21.10
N PRO A 23 -14.67 -2.94 -20.75
CA PRO A 23 -14.28 -4.29 -20.33
C PRO A 23 -15.16 -4.69 -19.14
N ALA A 24 -15.82 -5.84 -19.24
CA ALA A 24 -16.83 -6.33 -18.30
C ALA A 24 -16.29 -6.67 -16.90
N TRP A 25 -15.07 -6.27 -16.55
CA TRP A 25 -14.48 -6.45 -15.23
C TRP A 25 -14.03 -5.11 -14.64
N ALA A 26 -14.90 -4.10 -14.70
CA ALA A 26 -14.97 -3.24 -13.52
C ALA A 26 -15.66 -4.11 -12.46
N GLN A 27 -14.88 -4.90 -11.72
CA GLN A 27 -15.40 -5.62 -10.55
C GLN A 27 -16.04 -4.56 -9.67
N ALA A 28 -17.38 -4.52 -9.64
CA ALA A 28 -18.08 -3.64 -8.72
C ALA A 28 -17.55 -3.98 -7.32
N ALA A 29 -17.08 -2.98 -6.60
CA ALA A 29 -16.72 -3.16 -5.21
C ALA A 29 -17.96 -3.71 -4.49
N GLY A 30 -17.82 -4.84 -3.78
CA GLY A 30 -18.95 -5.45 -3.08
C GLY A 30 -19.60 -4.48 -2.09
N ASP A 31 -20.88 -4.71 -1.80
CA ASP A 31 -21.64 -3.96 -0.83
C ASP A 31 -21.25 -4.39 0.59
N VAL A 32 -20.57 -3.50 1.31
CA VAL A 32 -20.12 -3.74 2.69
C VAL A 32 -21.28 -3.91 3.66
N ALA A 33 -22.36 -3.14 3.49
CA ALA A 33 -23.51 -3.21 4.39
C ALA A 33 -24.26 -4.53 4.20
N ARG A 34 -24.46 -4.94 2.95
CA ARG A 34 -25.03 -6.25 2.64
C ARG A 34 -24.10 -7.39 3.06
N GLY A 35 -22.79 -7.24 2.86
CA GLY A 35 -21.77 -8.18 3.31
C GLY A 35 -21.78 -8.41 4.81
N LYS A 36 -22.04 -7.36 5.61
CA LYS A 36 -22.25 -7.49 7.06
C LYS A 36 -23.46 -8.36 7.37
N LEU A 37 -24.59 -8.10 6.70
CA LEU A 37 -25.81 -8.90 6.89
C LEU A 37 -25.58 -10.36 6.49
N LEU A 38 -24.91 -10.61 5.36
CA LEU A 38 -24.51 -11.96 4.94
C LEU A 38 -23.60 -12.64 5.96
N PHE A 39 -22.70 -11.92 6.61
CA PHE A 39 -21.81 -12.50 7.62
C PHE A 39 -22.59 -12.94 8.87
N GLU A 40 -23.55 -12.13 9.30
CA GLU A 40 -24.37 -12.33 10.51
C GLU A 40 -25.49 -13.36 10.29
N ASP A 41 -26.22 -13.24 9.18
CA ASP A 41 -27.35 -14.08 8.77
C ASP A 41 -27.27 -14.40 7.27
N THR A 42 -26.47 -15.41 6.94
CA THR A 42 -26.18 -15.76 5.55
C THR A 42 -27.42 -16.27 4.82
N ALA A 43 -28.21 -17.15 5.46
CA ALA A 43 -29.37 -17.77 4.83
C ALA A 43 -30.48 -16.74 4.54
N ALA A 44 -30.80 -15.86 5.50
CA ALA A 44 -31.83 -14.86 5.29
C ALA A 44 -31.43 -13.80 4.25
N THR A 45 -30.16 -13.40 4.24
CA THR A 45 -29.68 -12.32 3.35
C THR A 45 -29.45 -12.78 1.90
N SER A 46 -28.99 -14.02 1.72
CA SER A 46 -28.81 -14.63 0.39
C SER A 46 -30.10 -15.22 -0.19
N GLY A 47 -31.08 -15.54 0.66
CA GLY A 47 -32.29 -16.27 0.27
C GLY A 47 -32.06 -17.77 0.05
N VAL A 48 -30.85 -18.28 0.31
CA VAL A 48 -30.51 -19.71 0.16
C VAL A 48 -31.00 -20.48 1.38
N SER A 49 -32.25 -20.94 1.32
CA SER A 49 -32.93 -21.66 2.42
C SER A 49 -32.29 -22.99 2.85
N THR A 50 -31.38 -23.55 2.04
CA THR A 50 -30.65 -24.79 2.38
C THR A 50 -29.47 -24.54 3.32
N LEU A 51 -29.03 -23.29 3.50
CA LEU A 51 -27.98 -22.94 4.45
C LEU A 51 -28.52 -23.03 5.87
N THR A 52 -27.78 -23.74 6.72
CA THR A 52 -28.15 -23.95 8.14
C THR A 52 -27.23 -23.22 9.11
N SER A 53 -26.23 -22.50 8.59
CA SER A 53 -25.25 -21.74 9.37
C SER A 53 -24.89 -20.44 8.65
N SER A 54 -24.48 -19.44 9.44
CA SER A 54 -23.87 -18.21 8.94
C SER A 54 -22.35 -18.21 9.14
N CYS A 55 -21.65 -17.22 8.59
CA CYS A 55 -20.21 -17.05 8.82
C CYS A 55 -19.85 -16.95 10.31
N THR A 56 -20.74 -16.36 11.13
CA THR A 56 -20.64 -16.32 12.59
C THR A 56 -20.56 -17.71 13.25
N GLY A 57 -21.09 -18.76 12.62
CA GLY A 57 -20.97 -20.14 13.12
C GLY A 57 -19.54 -20.68 13.11
N CYS A 58 -18.69 -20.20 12.19
CA CYS A 58 -17.28 -20.61 12.09
C CYS A 58 -16.32 -19.58 12.68
N HIS A 59 -16.63 -18.29 12.49
CA HIS A 59 -15.71 -17.21 12.85
C HIS A 59 -16.13 -16.40 14.07
N GLN A 60 -17.34 -16.57 14.61
CA GLN A 60 -17.92 -15.77 15.71
C GLN A 60 -18.07 -14.27 15.40
N THR A 61 -16.98 -13.59 15.02
CA THR A 61 -16.91 -12.16 14.69
C THR A 61 -16.14 -11.92 13.39
N VAL A 62 -16.33 -10.76 12.77
CA VAL A 62 -15.56 -10.37 11.58
C VAL A 62 -14.07 -10.19 11.90
N GLN A 63 -13.73 -9.80 13.13
CA GLN A 63 -12.34 -9.62 13.58
C GLN A 63 -11.58 -10.95 13.60
N ASN A 64 -12.19 -12.02 14.08
CA ASN A 64 -11.61 -13.37 14.02
C ASN A 64 -11.34 -13.78 12.58
N ARG A 65 -12.25 -13.45 11.66
CA ARG A 65 -12.04 -13.69 10.23
C ARG A 65 -10.89 -12.85 9.67
N ARG A 66 -10.81 -11.56 10.02
CA ARG A 66 -9.71 -10.66 9.61
C ARG A 66 -8.35 -11.14 10.13
N ILE A 67 -8.29 -11.70 11.34
CA ILE A 67 -7.08 -12.34 11.86
C ILE A 67 -6.66 -13.51 10.98
N ALA A 68 -7.60 -14.36 10.55
CA ALA A 68 -7.30 -15.50 9.69
C ALA A 68 -6.79 -15.08 8.31
N VAL A 69 -7.30 -13.97 7.74
CA VAL A 69 -6.93 -13.49 6.40
C VAL A 69 -5.68 -12.60 6.43
N GLY A 70 -5.66 -11.59 7.30
CA GLY A 70 -4.65 -10.53 7.33
C GLY A 70 -3.72 -10.56 8.54
N GLY A 71 -3.81 -11.58 9.40
CA GLY A 71 -2.94 -11.77 10.57
C GLY A 71 -3.29 -10.90 11.78
N SER A 72 -4.23 -9.95 11.67
CA SER A 72 -4.74 -9.18 12.81
C SER A 72 -6.17 -8.69 12.58
N ALA A 73 -6.89 -8.35 13.66
CA ALA A 73 -8.26 -7.85 13.61
C ALA A 73 -8.40 -6.52 12.86
N THR A 74 -7.29 -5.77 12.78
CA THR A 74 -7.19 -4.45 12.17
C THR A 74 -6.23 -4.46 10.99
N ALA A 75 -5.96 -5.62 10.38
CA ALA A 75 -5.14 -5.68 9.17
C ALA A 75 -5.79 -4.87 8.05
N GLN A 76 -5.00 -4.10 7.29
CA GLN A 76 -5.48 -3.55 6.02
C GLN A 76 -5.50 -4.71 5.02
N ILE A 77 -6.71 -5.16 4.67
CA ILE A 77 -6.91 -6.30 3.77
C ILE A 77 -7.42 -5.74 2.45
N GLU A 78 -6.71 -6.04 1.37
CA GLU A 78 -7.16 -5.68 0.03
C GLU A 78 -8.42 -6.51 -0.34
N PRO A 79 -9.43 -5.93 -0.99
CA PRO A 79 -10.67 -6.64 -1.35
C PRO A 79 -10.43 -7.94 -2.12
N ASP A 80 -9.48 -7.94 -3.08
CA ASP A 80 -9.14 -9.12 -3.87
C ASP A 80 -8.51 -10.24 -3.01
N THR A 81 -7.76 -9.87 -1.97
CA THR A 81 -7.18 -10.83 -1.03
C THR A 81 -8.28 -11.48 -0.21
N ALA A 82 -9.23 -10.70 0.31
CA ALA A 82 -10.39 -11.23 1.04
C ALA A 82 -11.23 -12.17 0.16
N TYR A 83 -11.51 -11.76 -1.08
CA TYR A 83 -12.30 -12.55 -2.03
C TYR A 83 -11.62 -13.88 -2.36
N THR A 84 -10.34 -13.83 -2.74
CA THR A 84 -9.55 -15.03 -3.06
C THR A 84 -9.49 -16.00 -1.89
N ASP A 85 -9.33 -15.49 -0.66
CA ASP A 85 -9.28 -16.34 0.52
C ASP A 85 -10.63 -16.99 0.85
N ILE A 86 -11.74 -16.28 0.69
CA ILE A 86 -13.08 -16.85 0.90
C ILE A 86 -13.36 -17.94 -0.13
N VAL A 87 -13.13 -17.69 -1.42
CA VAL A 87 -13.33 -18.69 -2.48
C VAL A 87 -12.49 -19.94 -2.23
N ARG A 88 -11.23 -19.76 -1.84
CA ARG A 88 -10.36 -20.88 -1.46
C ARG A 88 -10.92 -21.63 -0.26
N ALA A 89 -11.35 -20.94 0.79
CA ALA A 89 -11.88 -21.55 2.00
C ALA A 89 -13.15 -22.36 1.71
N ILE A 90 -14.09 -21.81 0.94
CA ILE A 90 -15.33 -22.49 0.55
C ILE A 90 -15.03 -23.78 -0.25
N GLY A 91 -14.01 -23.75 -1.10
CA GLY A 91 -13.60 -24.92 -1.90
C GLY A 91 -12.73 -25.96 -1.18
N SER A 92 -12.15 -25.65 -0.01
CA SER A 92 -11.15 -26.51 0.63
C SER A 92 -11.36 -26.81 2.12
N VAL A 93 -12.23 -26.05 2.81
CA VAL A 93 -12.57 -26.24 4.22
C VAL A 93 -13.95 -26.89 4.31
N SER A 94 -14.02 -28.10 4.87
CA SER A 94 -15.26 -28.90 4.88
C SER A 94 -16.45 -28.17 5.51
N GLN A 95 -16.25 -27.44 6.60
CA GLN A 95 -17.30 -26.65 7.27
C GLN A 95 -17.82 -25.49 6.42
N MET A 96 -17.01 -25.00 5.48
CA MET A 96 -17.36 -23.88 4.60
C MET A 96 -18.04 -24.34 3.30
N THR A 97 -18.02 -25.64 2.97
CA THR A 97 -18.53 -26.16 1.70
C THR A 97 -20.03 -25.90 1.47
N GLN A 98 -20.82 -25.75 2.54
CA GLN A 98 -22.23 -25.37 2.43
C GLN A 98 -22.42 -24.02 1.71
N PHE A 99 -21.45 -23.09 1.86
CA PHE A 99 -21.51 -21.77 1.24
C PHE A 99 -21.18 -21.76 -0.26
N ASN A 100 -20.90 -22.92 -0.87
CA ASN A 100 -20.85 -23.04 -2.35
C ASN A 100 -22.19 -22.71 -3.02
N ALA A 101 -23.29 -22.68 -2.26
CA ALA A 101 -24.60 -22.31 -2.75
C ALA A 101 -24.81 -20.79 -2.88
N LEU A 102 -23.90 -19.97 -2.34
CA LEU A 102 -23.94 -18.52 -2.51
C LEU A 102 -23.59 -18.14 -3.95
N ASP A 103 -24.24 -17.08 -4.46
CA ASP A 103 -23.84 -16.53 -5.74
C ASP A 103 -22.52 -15.72 -5.63
N ALA A 104 -21.98 -15.33 -6.77
CA ALA A 104 -20.70 -14.64 -6.80
C ALA A 104 -20.77 -13.21 -6.23
N ASP A 105 -21.95 -12.57 -6.22
CA ASP A 105 -22.14 -11.23 -5.65
C ASP A 105 -22.21 -11.30 -4.12
N ASP A 106 -22.89 -12.30 -3.55
CA ASP A 106 -22.86 -12.59 -2.11
C ASP A 106 -21.44 -12.78 -1.59
N VAL A 107 -20.63 -13.54 -2.32
CA VAL A 107 -19.22 -13.77 -1.95
C VAL A 107 -18.39 -12.48 -2.07
N ARG A 108 -18.69 -11.62 -3.06
CA ARG A 108 -18.05 -10.30 -3.20
C ARG A 108 -18.42 -9.35 -2.05
N ASP A 109 -19.69 -9.33 -1.66
CA ASP A 109 -20.19 -8.51 -0.55
C ASP A 109 -19.55 -8.95 0.77
N LEU A 110 -19.51 -10.26 1.04
CA LEU A 110 -18.80 -10.83 2.19
C LEU A 110 -17.32 -10.44 2.20
N ALA A 111 -16.63 -10.53 1.06
CA ALA A 111 -15.25 -10.12 0.92
C ALA A 111 -15.06 -8.63 1.20
N ALA A 112 -15.94 -7.78 0.69
CA ALA A 112 -15.92 -6.34 0.95
C ALA A 112 -16.08 -6.04 2.44
N TYR A 113 -17.00 -6.70 3.14
CA TYR A 113 -17.17 -6.53 4.58
C TYR A 113 -15.95 -7.01 5.40
N ILE A 114 -15.34 -8.14 5.00
CA ILE A 114 -14.12 -8.62 5.64
C ILE A 114 -12.96 -7.63 5.42
N ALA A 115 -12.84 -7.05 4.23
CA ALA A 115 -11.84 -6.05 3.89
C ALA A 115 -12.10 -4.66 4.51
N ASP A 116 -13.33 -4.38 4.95
CA ASP A 116 -13.77 -3.07 5.47
C ASP A 116 -13.09 -2.68 6.79
N THR A 117 -11.87 -2.17 6.66
CA THR A 117 -10.99 -1.77 7.75
C THR A 117 -10.51 -0.34 7.53
N ALA A 118 -10.12 0.33 8.61
CA ALA A 118 -9.56 1.67 8.52
C ALA A 118 -8.28 1.62 7.67
N HIS A 119 -8.13 2.51 6.69
CA HIS A 119 -6.97 2.48 5.80
C HIS A 119 -6.55 3.88 5.36
N VAL A 120 -5.29 3.96 4.92
CA VAL A 120 -4.76 5.10 4.18
C VAL A 120 -4.71 4.73 2.70
N ASP A 121 -5.02 5.68 1.84
CA ASP A 121 -5.02 5.52 0.38
C ASP A 121 -3.62 5.40 -0.24
N LYS A 122 -2.58 5.77 0.51
CA LYS A 122 -1.18 5.73 0.09
C LYS A 122 -0.33 4.97 1.10
N THR A 123 0.51 4.08 0.59
CA THR A 123 1.58 3.43 1.38
C THR A 123 2.94 4.09 1.16
N THR A 124 3.08 4.89 0.10
CA THR A 124 4.29 5.65 -0.25
C THR A 124 3.92 7.00 -0.86
N LEU A 125 4.66 8.05 -0.52
CA LEU A 125 4.65 9.36 -1.18
C LEU A 125 6.05 9.72 -1.64
N THR A 126 6.18 10.13 -2.91
CA THR A 126 7.46 10.50 -3.51
C THR A 126 7.48 11.97 -3.90
N PHE A 127 8.43 12.72 -3.38
CA PHE A 127 8.57 14.15 -3.59
C PHE A 127 9.89 14.44 -4.29
N THR A 128 9.82 15.29 -5.31
CA THR A 128 11.00 15.79 -6.03
C THR A 128 11.01 17.30 -5.95
N SER A 129 12.02 17.86 -5.31
CA SER A 129 12.26 19.31 -5.27
C SER A 129 13.23 19.73 -6.38
N SER A 130 13.14 20.98 -6.85
CA SER A 130 14.11 21.56 -7.78
C SER A 130 15.38 22.08 -7.10
N GLY A 131 15.44 22.13 -5.77
CA GLY A 131 16.62 22.62 -5.06
C GLY A 131 16.46 22.68 -3.54
N VAL A 132 17.54 23.00 -2.84
CA VAL A 132 17.54 23.22 -1.39
C VAL A 132 16.68 24.44 -1.06
N ASN A 133 15.93 24.39 0.04
CA ASN A 133 14.95 25.39 0.48
C ASN A 133 13.87 25.70 -0.57
N THR A 134 13.57 24.74 -1.43
CA THR A 134 12.48 24.83 -2.40
C THR A 134 11.47 23.71 -2.12
N ALA A 135 10.28 24.09 -1.70
CA ALA A 135 9.23 23.12 -1.43
C ALA A 135 8.81 22.37 -2.72
N ALA A 136 8.70 21.05 -2.63
CA ALA A 136 8.06 20.24 -3.65
C ALA A 136 6.54 20.41 -3.61
N ALA A 137 5.86 19.96 -4.67
CA ALA A 137 4.40 19.88 -4.69
C ALA A 137 3.90 19.04 -3.50
N ALA A 138 2.93 19.58 -2.76
CA ALA A 138 2.32 18.87 -1.64
C ALA A 138 1.56 17.63 -2.16
N GLN A 139 1.57 16.57 -1.37
CA GLN A 139 0.80 15.35 -1.65
C GLN A 139 -0.21 15.11 -0.53
N THR A 140 -1.35 14.55 -0.90
CA THR A 140 -2.43 14.25 0.03
C THR A 140 -2.39 12.79 0.46
N VAL A 141 -2.74 12.57 1.72
CA VAL A 141 -3.09 11.27 2.29
C VAL A 141 -4.55 11.35 2.74
N THR A 142 -5.32 10.35 2.35
CA THR A 142 -6.72 10.18 2.76
C THR A 142 -6.79 9.02 3.74
N LEU A 143 -7.18 9.31 4.97
CA LEU A 143 -7.59 8.32 5.95
C LEU A 143 -9.09 8.06 5.78
N LYS A 144 -9.45 6.79 5.59
CA LYS A 144 -10.85 6.37 5.47
C LYS A 144 -11.24 5.42 6.59
N SER A 145 -12.36 5.71 7.23
CA SER A 145 -12.96 4.83 8.22
C SER A 145 -13.77 3.70 7.54
N PRO A 146 -13.94 2.54 8.20
CA PRO A 146 -14.79 1.48 7.70
C PRO A 146 -16.23 1.97 7.46
N THR A 147 -16.90 1.41 6.47
CA THR A 147 -18.30 1.71 6.16
C THR A 147 -19.26 1.05 7.15
N ALA A 148 -18.92 -0.13 7.66
CA ALA A 148 -19.65 -0.86 8.69
C ALA A 148 -18.74 -1.12 9.91
N PRO A 149 -18.32 -0.06 10.63
CA PRO A 149 -17.42 -0.20 11.76
C PRO A 149 -18.13 -0.86 12.93
N PHE A 150 -17.41 -1.68 13.69
CA PHE A 150 -17.91 -2.30 14.92
C PHE A 150 -17.79 -1.37 16.14
N ALA A 151 -16.98 -0.32 16.05
CA ALA A 151 -16.82 0.74 17.04
C ALA A 151 -16.34 2.03 16.33
N PRO A 152 -16.56 3.23 16.92
CA PRO A 152 -16.06 4.47 16.33
C PRO A 152 -14.54 4.45 16.12
N LEU A 153 -14.06 4.88 14.96
CA LEU A 153 -12.63 4.99 14.69
C LEU A 153 -12.09 6.33 15.21
N ILE A 154 -11.01 6.30 16.00
CA ILE A 154 -10.41 7.48 16.61
C ILE A 154 -8.96 7.61 16.16
N VAL A 155 -8.57 8.79 15.66
CA VAL A 155 -7.16 9.15 15.43
C VAL A 155 -6.53 9.56 16.75
N ARG A 156 -5.54 8.78 17.17
CA ARG A 156 -4.79 9.05 18.40
C ARG A 156 -3.63 9.99 18.20
N ASN A 157 -2.93 9.83 17.09
CA ASN A 157 -1.76 10.62 16.74
C ASN A 157 -1.47 10.45 15.24
N ILE A 158 -0.88 11.47 14.63
CA ILE A 158 -0.23 11.34 13.34
C ILE A 158 1.16 11.95 13.48
N ALA A 159 2.21 11.20 13.18
CA ALA A 159 3.58 11.66 13.37
C ALA A 159 4.47 11.24 12.20
N ILE A 160 5.46 12.07 11.89
CA ILE A 160 6.54 11.73 10.95
C ILE A 160 7.79 11.49 11.79
N ALA A 161 8.50 10.40 11.54
CA ALA A 161 9.73 10.07 12.27
C ALA A 161 10.75 9.39 11.35
N GLY A 162 12.03 9.58 11.66
CA GLY A 162 13.15 9.01 10.91
C GLY A 162 14.01 10.06 10.21
N THR A 163 14.93 9.59 9.37
CA THR A 163 15.94 10.41 8.70
C THR A 163 15.31 11.46 7.79
N GLY A 164 15.69 12.73 7.96
CA GLY A 164 15.20 13.84 7.15
C GLY A 164 13.79 14.33 7.53
N VAL A 165 13.24 13.91 8.68
CA VAL A 165 11.92 14.36 9.15
C VAL A 165 11.76 15.88 9.20
N GLY A 166 12.82 16.63 9.52
CA GLY A 166 12.79 18.10 9.56
C GLY A 166 12.53 18.78 8.22
N ASN A 167 12.66 18.02 7.12
CA ASN A 167 12.33 18.47 5.76
C ASN A 167 10.86 18.24 5.41
N PHE A 168 10.05 17.63 6.29
CA PHE A 168 8.64 17.36 6.04
C PHE A 168 7.74 18.12 7.00
N THR A 169 6.66 18.67 6.46
CA THR A 169 5.56 19.25 7.23
C THR A 169 4.25 18.63 6.79
N ARG A 170 3.22 18.71 7.64
CA ARG A 170 1.88 18.24 7.31
C ARG A 170 0.80 19.16 7.85
N THR A 171 -0.39 19.11 7.26
CA THR A 171 -1.58 19.71 7.86
C THR A 171 -2.11 18.82 8.99
N PHE A 172 -2.82 19.44 9.95
CA PHE A 172 -3.31 18.78 11.16
C PHE A 172 -4.82 18.51 11.14
N THR A 173 -5.41 18.42 9.94
CA THR A 173 -6.86 18.35 9.71
C THR A 173 -7.52 17.06 10.21
N CYS A 174 -6.74 16.00 10.44
CA CYS A 174 -7.25 14.70 10.90
C CYS A 174 -6.85 14.37 12.34
N ASP A 175 -6.10 15.24 13.01
CA ASP A 175 -5.61 15.00 14.36
C ASP A 175 -6.76 14.98 15.37
N SER A 176 -6.73 14.00 16.29
CA SER A 176 -7.77 13.77 17.30
C SER A 176 -9.19 13.56 16.74
N LYS A 177 -9.33 13.31 15.43
CA LYS A 177 -10.63 13.08 14.79
C LYS A 177 -11.25 11.78 15.29
N THR A 178 -12.54 11.84 15.62
CA THR A 178 -13.39 10.66 15.77
C THR A 178 -14.29 10.58 14.54
N PHE A 179 -14.24 9.45 13.84
CA PHE A 179 -14.94 9.25 12.57
C PHE A 179 -16.33 8.68 12.80
N THR A 180 -17.26 9.14 11.98
CA THR A 180 -18.52 8.44 11.70
C THR A 180 -18.29 7.34 10.65
N ALA A 181 -19.23 6.41 10.52
CA ALA A 181 -19.10 5.29 9.58
C ALA A 181 -18.92 5.76 8.13
N GLY A 182 -17.93 5.22 7.43
CA GLY A 182 -17.61 5.52 6.04
C GLY A 182 -16.99 6.89 5.80
N GLU A 183 -16.81 7.71 6.83
CA GLU A 183 -16.24 9.04 6.75
C GLU A 183 -14.76 8.99 6.35
N SER A 184 -14.31 10.03 5.65
CA SER A 184 -12.91 10.25 5.29
C SER A 184 -12.34 11.53 5.89
N CYS A 185 -11.02 11.60 5.94
CA CYS A 185 -10.29 12.79 6.30
C CYS A 185 -9.02 12.88 5.46
N THR A 186 -8.75 14.07 4.92
CA THR A 186 -7.56 14.33 4.13
C THR A 186 -6.62 15.26 4.86
N PHE A 187 -5.33 14.99 4.75
CA PHE A 187 -4.27 15.92 5.15
C PHE A 187 -3.16 15.93 4.09
N SER A 188 -2.47 17.06 3.98
CA SER A 188 -1.39 17.22 3.03
C SER A 188 -0.04 17.07 3.72
N VAL A 189 0.94 16.54 3.00
CA VAL A 189 2.35 16.46 3.39
C VAL A 189 3.16 17.23 2.35
N THR A 190 4.10 18.07 2.83
CA THR A 190 5.00 18.86 1.98
C THR A 190 6.44 18.52 2.32
N TYR A 191 7.28 18.44 1.30
CA TYR A 191 8.72 18.25 1.42
C TYR A 191 9.44 19.55 1.05
N ASP A 192 10.28 20.06 1.95
CA ASP A 192 11.14 21.22 1.76
C ASP A 192 12.56 20.88 2.27
N PRO A 193 13.47 20.47 1.36
CA PRO A 193 14.79 19.96 1.73
C PRO A 193 15.72 21.08 2.21
N ARG A 194 16.38 20.90 3.36
CA ARG A 194 17.37 21.84 3.91
C ARG A 194 18.81 21.57 3.47
N ASP A 195 19.04 20.40 2.87
CA ASP A 195 20.30 19.96 2.31
C ASP A 195 20.05 19.09 1.06
N ASN A 196 21.11 18.56 0.46
CA ASN A 196 21.04 17.71 -0.73
C ASN A 196 20.94 16.21 -0.41
N VAL A 197 20.65 15.84 0.83
CA VAL A 197 20.55 14.43 1.26
C VAL A 197 19.11 13.95 1.11
N ASN A 198 18.93 12.79 0.47
CA ASN A 198 17.61 12.19 0.34
C ASN A 198 17.01 11.88 1.72
N SER A 199 15.73 12.21 1.87
CA SER A 199 15.00 12.03 3.12
C SER A 199 14.02 10.86 3.01
N ASN A 200 14.07 9.92 3.95
CA ASN A 200 13.25 8.70 3.92
C ASN A 200 12.51 8.42 5.26
N PRO A 201 11.83 9.39 5.88
CA PRO A 201 11.11 9.14 7.12
C PRO A 201 9.80 8.37 6.87
N VAL A 202 9.19 7.88 7.95
CA VAL A 202 7.90 7.20 7.93
C VAL A 202 6.86 8.08 8.62
N LEU A 203 5.75 8.33 7.93
CA LEU A 203 4.55 8.88 8.53
C LEU A 203 3.74 7.73 9.15
N THR A 204 3.37 7.86 10.42
CA THR A 204 2.57 6.88 11.17
C THR A 204 1.29 7.55 11.66
N VAL A 205 0.15 6.97 11.29
CA VAL A 205 -1.18 7.28 11.82
C VAL A 205 -1.50 6.23 12.87
N THR A 206 -1.63 6.63 14.13
CA THR A 206 -2.06 5.77 15.22
C THR A 206 -3.57 5.91 15.39
N LEU A 207 -4.25 4.78 15.35
CA LEU A 207 -5.70 4.64 15.35
C LEU A 207 -6.15 3.78 16.51
N ARG A 208 -7.41 3.94 16.92
CA ARG A 208 -8.08 3.10 17.91
C ARG A 208 -9.54 2.90 17.51
N ASP A 209 -10.03 1.67 17.68
CA ASP A 209 -11.45 1.38 17.56
C ASP A 209 -12.12 1.48 18.94
N GLY A 210 -13.03 2.44 19.11
CA GLY A 210 -13.68 2.76 20.38
C GLY A 210 -12.74 3.37 21.42
N THR A 211 -13.24 3.58 22.64
CA THR A 211 -12.46 4.18 23.73
C THR A 211 -11.54 3.19 24.43
N THR A 212 -11.92 1.91 24.45
CA THR A 212 -11.23 0.81 25.13
C THR A 212 -10.38 -0.08 24.21
N GLY A 213 -10.41 0.16 22.90
CA GLY A 213 -9.61 -0.61 21.94
C GLY A 213 -8.11 -0.39 22.11
N THR A 214 -7.32 -1.31 21.57
CA THR A 214 -5.86 -1.20 21.49
C THR A 214 -5.48 -0.30 20.31
N ASP A 215 -4.43 0.50 20.50
CA ASP A 215 -3.90 1.33 19.43
C ASP A 215 -3.22 0.47 18.35
N TYR A 216 -3.46 0.81 17.08
CA TYR A 216 -2.82 0.20 15.92
C TYR A 216 -2.38 1.27 14.92
N ASN A 217 -1.48 0.90 14.01
CA ASN A 217 -0.81 1.86 13.14
C ASN A 217 -1.12 1.63 11.66
N ARG A 218 -1.25 2.73 10.91
CA ARG A 218 -1.09 2.80 9.46
C ARG A 218 0.16 3.61 9.13
N ARG A 219 0.92 3.16 8.14
CA ARG A 219 2.22 3.75 7.80
C ARG A 219 2.27 4.16 6.34
N VAL A 220 2.90 5.30 6.10
CA VAL A 220 3.18 5.82 4.75
C VAL A 220 4.68 6.13 4.69
N GLN A 221 5.39 5.47 3.77
CA GLN A 221 6.78 5.77 3.51
C GLN A 221 6.88 7.11 2.78
N LEU A 222 7.70 8.03 3.28
CA LEU A 222 7.98 9.28 2.59
C LEU A 222 9.34 9.16 1.91
N GLN A 223 9.44 9.62 0.67
CA GLN A 223 10.67 9.64 -0.11
C GLN A 223 10.85 11.04 -0.70
N GLY A 224 11.85 11.78 -0.23
CA GLY A 224 12.16 13.12 -0.71
C GLY A 224 13.54 13.17 -1.35
N SER A 225 13.64 13.78 -2.53
CA SER A 225 14.89 13.99 -3.27
C SER A 225 14.94 15.35 -3.96
N ILE A 226 16.13 15.76 -4.39
CA ILE A 226 16.35 16.95 -5.23
C ILE A 226 16.69 16.52 -6.66
N SER A 227 16.05 17.14 -7.65
CA SER A 227 16.35 16.94 -9.07
C SER A 227 17.77 17.42 -9.41
N GLY A 228 18.50 16.61 -10.19
CA GLY A 228 19.78 17.02 -10.79
C GLY A 228 21.00 16.86 -9.88
N THR A 229 20.84 16.40 -8.63
CA THR A 229 21.97 15.95 -7.82
C THR A 229 22.18 14.46 -8.01
N THR A 230 23.17 14.08 -8.83
CA THR A 230 23.75 12.73 -8.78
C THR A 230 24.24 12.47 -7.35
N PRO A 231 24.05 11.28 -6.75
CA PRO A 231 24.54 10.99 -5.41
C PRO A 231 26.02 11.34 -5.32
N THR A 232 26.37 12.34 -4.53
CA THR A 232 27.77 12.64 -4.24
C THR A 232 28.22 11.64 -3.19
N THR A 233 28.94 10.62 -3.63
CA THR A 233 29.77 9.80 -2.74
C THR A 233 30.66 10.74 -1.93
N PRO A 234 30.74 10.63 -0.59
CA PRO A 234 31.62 11.46 0.20
C PRO A 234 33.06 11.25 -0.24
N THR A 235 33.64 12.21 -0.96
CA THR A 235 35.08 12.28 -1.14
C THR A 235 35.67 12.77 0.18
N THR A 236 36.32 11.85 0.88
CA THR A 236 37.21 12.19 2.00
C THR A 236 38.16 13.30 1.57
N PRO A 237 38.29 14.41 2.33
CA PRO A 237 39.27 15.44 2.02
C PRO A 237 40.68 14.85 2.15
N THR A 238 41.37 14.65 1.03
CA THR A 238 42.81 14.39 1.05
C THR A 238 43.51 15.72 1.28
N THR A 239 44.02 15.91 2.49
CA THR A 239 44.90 17.03 2.88
C THR A 239 46.10 17.10 1.93
N PRO A 240 46.44 18.26 1.33
CA PRO A 240 47.67 18.40 0.56
C PRO A 240 48.85 18.55 1.53
N THR A 241 49.67 17.51 1.66
CA THR A 241 50.99 17.63 2.28
C THR A 241 52.01 18.08 1.24
N THR A 242 52.46 19.32 1.37
CA THR A 242 53.65 19.86 0.72
C THR A 242 54.90 19.45 1.50
N SER A 243 55.80 18.69 0.87
CA SER A 243 57.25 18.79 1.12
C SER A 243 58.03 17.96 0.10
N SER A 244 59.03 18.61 -0.48
CA SER A 244 59.96 18.12 -1.50
C SER A 244 61.04 17.18 -0.96
N ASP A 245 61.69 16.51 -1.92
CA ASP A 245 63.08 16.07 -1.98
C ASP A 245 63.46 14.58 -1.78
N SER A 246 64.07 14.07 -2.85
CA SER A 246 65.33 13.32 -2.91
C SER A 246 65.36 11.78 -2.81
N GLY A 247 65.81 11.18 -3.92
CA GLY A 247 66.63 9.95 -3.99
C GLY A 247 65.86 8.63 -3.76
N GLY A 248 66.01 7.57 -4.54
CA GLY A 248 67.07 7.17 -5.44
C GLY A 248 67.23 5.65 -5.30
N GLY A 249 66.97 4.91 -6.38
CA GLY A 249 67.43 3.54 -6.59
C GLY A 249 66.73 2.41 -5.79
N ALA A 250 66.23 1.40 -6.50
CA ALA A 250 66.99 0.17 -6.72
C ALA A 250 66.08 -0.93 -7.29
N ALA A 251 66.69 -1.75 -8.13
CA ALA A 251 66.12 -2.85 -8.88
C ALA A 251 65.51 -3.96 -8.01
N GLY A 252 64.63 -4.75 -8.63
CA GLY A 252 64.16 -6.02 -8.08
C GLY A 252 63.37 -6.82 -9.11
N PHE A 253 64.07 -7.46 -10.04
CA PHE A 253 63.53 -8.54 -10.88
C PHE A 253 63.33 -9.82 -10.04
N GLY A 254 62.26 -10.57 -10.28
CA GLY A 254 62.04 -11.92 -9.74
C GLY A 254 60.60 -12.41 -9.99
N LEU A 255 60.26 -12.90 -11.18
CA LEU A 255 60.22 -14.32 -11.60
C LEU A 255 59.29 -15.25 -10.78
N LEU A 256 58.25 -15.75 -11.48
CA LEU A 256 57.73 -17.14 -11.50
C LEU A 256 57.29 -17.83 -10.19
N ALA A 257 56.04 -18.30 -10.14
CA ALA A 257 55.67 -19.69 -10.44
C ALA A 257 54.27 -20.09 -9.91
N LEU A 258 53.62 -20.95 -10.69
CA LEU A 258 52.39 -21.71 -10.45
C LEU A 258 52.54 -22.77 -9.34
N LEU A 259 51.40 -23.20 -8.77
CA LEU A 259 50.91 -24.58 -8.51
C LEU A 259 49.90 -24.54 -7.33
N ALA A 260 48.96 -25.45 -7.09
CA ALA A 260 48.09 -26.37 -7.82
C ALA A 260 47.50 -27.33 -6.75
N ALA A 261 46.27 -27.80 -6.94
CA ALA A 261 45.62 -29.00 -6.34
C ALA A 261 45.38 -29.02 -4.80
N ALA A 262 44.17 -29.15 -4.25
CA ALA A 262 43.08 -30.16 -4.37
C ALA A 262 43.14 -31.31 -3.34
N THR A 263 41.95 -31.67 -2.84
CA THR A 263 41.53 -32.88 -2.06
C THR A 263 41.80 -32.86 -0.53
N GLY A 264 40.96 -33.39 0.36
CA GLY A 264 39.71 -34.19 0.31
C GLY A 264 38.87 -33.93 1.58
N VAL A 265 37.54 -34.10 1.61
CA VAL A 265 36.69 -35.30 1.54
C VAL A 265 36.67 -36.15 2.84
N LEU A 266 35.43 -36.43 3.30
CA LEU A 266 34.92 -37.36 4.34
C LEU A 266 34.79 -36.81 5.78
N GLY A 267 33.68 -37.01 6.49
CA GLY A 267 32.48 -37.77 6.16
C GLY A 267 31.49 -37.92 7.33
N VAL A 268 30.22 -38.09 6.94
CA VAL A 268 29.28 -39.13 7.42
C VAL A 268 28.70 -39.08 8.85
N ARG A 269 27.40 -38.72 8.86
CA ARG A 269 26.23 -39.39 9.51
C ARG A 269 26.35 -39.99 10.92
N ARG A 270 25.37 -39.65 11.77
CA ARG A 270 24.35 -40.57 12.39
C ARG A 270 23.30 -39.71 13.12
N ARG A 271 22.04 -39.62 12.69
CA ARG A 271 20.86 -40.51 12.90
C ARG A 271 20.37 -40.65 14.37
N ARG A 272 19.08 -40.30 14.52
CA ARG A 272 18.00 -40.81 15.41
C ARG A 272 17.94 -40.31 16.86
N ALA A 273 16.85 -39.61 17.18
CA ALA A 273 15.63 -40.22 17.72
C ALA A 273 14.41 -39.56 17.06
#